data_AF-A0A0F3QIZ5-F1
#
_entry.id   AF-A0A0F3QIZ5-F1
#
_cell.length_a   1.000
_cell.length_b   1.000
_cell.length_c   1.000
_cell.angle_alpha   90.00
_cell.angle_beta   90.00
_cell.angle_gamma   90.00
#
_symmetry.space_group_name_H-M   'P 1'
#
loop_
_entity.id
_entity.type
_entity.pdbx_description
1 polymer ?
#
loop_
_entity_poly.entity_id
_entity_poly.type
_entity_poly.pdbx_seq_one_letter_code
_entity_poly.pdbx_strand_id
1 'polypeptide(L)'
;MPKFAKIDIGIEHIELILCYTLTRIKQDDIIEVEKLLQSKLNPKKRENVMKSIAHHWIQQGKEEAREEAKAEAVKLVNIKMQKEKVMMTKKMQEEKITMAKKMLKEGIPLESVIKITELSKADLER
;
A
#
# COMPACT_ATOMS: atom_id res chain seq x y z
N MET A 1 46.61 -1.27 25.31
CA MET A 1 45.17 -0.94 25.40
C MET A 1 44.97 0.52 24.99
N PRO A 2 44.08 0.84 24.04
CA PRO A 2 43.81 2.22 23.69
C PRO A 2 43.01 2.90 24.82
N LYS A 3 43.36 4.14 25.15
CA LYS A 3 42.64 4.96 26.11
C LYS A 3 41.40 5.53 25.43
N PHE A 4 40.21 5.16 25.88
CA PHE A 4 38.98 5.81 25.44
C PHE A 4 39.00 7.27 25.91
N ALA A 5 39.00 8.21 24.97
CA ALA A 5 38.80 9.61 25.28
C ALA A 5 37.43 9.78 25.96
N LYS A 6 37.34 10.64 26.98
CA LYS A 6 36.04 11.08 27.51
C LYS A 6 35.32 11.82 26.39
N ILE A 7 34.44 11.12 25.68
CA ILE A 7 33.52 11.72 24.73
C ILE A 7 32.41 12.34 25.57
N ASP A 8 32.36 13.66 25.59
CA ASP A 8 31.21 14.40 26.14
C ASP A 8 30.07 14.23 25.13
N ILE A 9 29.29 13.16 25.29
CA ILE A 9 28.18 12.85 24.37
C ILE A 9 27.10 13.91 24.64
N GLY A 10 27.05 14.92 23.78
CA GLY A 10 26.04 15.96 23.80
C GLY A 10 24.63 15.37 23.71
N ILE A 11 23.67 16.04 24.35
CA ILE A 11 22.26 15.60 24.42
C ILE A 11 21.63 15.33 23.06
N GLU A 12 22.06 16.07 22.03
CA GLU A 12 21.61 15.90 20.65
C GLU A 12 21.95 14.50 20.09
N HIS A 13 23.10 13.92 20.49
CA HIS A 13 23.46 12.55 20.11
C HIS A 13 22.64 11.50 20.88
N ILE A 14 22.28 11.79 22.14
CA ILE A 14 21.38 10.93 22.92
C ILE A 14 19.97 10.93 22.30
N GLU A 15 19.47 12.09 21.87
CA GLU A 15 18.20 12.18 21.13
C GLU A 15 18.24 11.39 19.82
N LEU A 16 19.31 11.53 19.03
CA LEU A 16 19.45 10.82 17.76
C LEU A 16 19.52 9.29 17.97
N ILE A 17 20.28 8.84 18.98
CA ILE A 17 20.43 7.42 19.32
C ILE A 17 19.11 6.85 19.83
N LEU A 18 18.39 7.55 20.72
CA LEU A 18 17.09 7.12 21.24
C LEU A 18 16.02 7.07 20.17
N CYS A 19 15.92 8.10 19.30
CA CYS A 19 15.00 8.09 18.16
C CYS A 19 15.27 6.91 17.21
N TYR A 20 16.54 6.58 16.99
CA TYR A 20 16.93 5.44 16.14
C TYR A 20 16.74 4.08 16.82
N THR A 21 16.94 3.98 18.13
CA THR A 21 16.79 2.71 18.86
C THR A 21 15.33 2.39 19.16
N LEU A 22 14.53 3.35 19.67
CA LEU A 22 13.17 3.09 20.18
C LEU A 22 12.23 2.44 19.16
N THR A 23 12.40 2.70 17.87
CA THR A 23 11.63 2.06 16.78
C THR A 23 11.95 0.58 16.56
N ARG A 24 13.01 0.05 17.17
CA ARG A 24 13.53 -1.31 16.91
C ARG A 24 13.79 -2.15 18.16
N ILE A 25 13.47 -1.65 19.36
CA ILE A 25 13.66 -2.37 20.63
C ILE A 25 12.35 -2.96 21.15
N LYS A 26 12.45 -4.04 21.94
CA LYS A 26 11.29 -4.68 22.57
C LYS A 26 10.77 -3.80 23.71
N GLN A 27 9.50 -4.00 24.09
CA GLN A 27 8.81 -3.20 25.10
C GLN A 27 9.55 -3.18 26.45
N ASP A 28 10.21 -4.28 26.83
CA ASP A 28 11.01 -4.37 28.05
C ASP A 28 12.27 -3.50 28.01
N ASP A 29 12.91 -3.39 26.85
CA ASP A 29 14.11 -2.56 26.66
C ASP A 29 13.77 -1.05 26.69
N ILE A 30 12.54 -0.68 26.30
CA ILE A 30 12.02 0.70 26.41
C ILE A 30 11.94 1.13 27.87
N ILE A 31 11.53 0.23 28.76
CA ILE A 31 11.41 0.49 30.20
C ILE A 31 12.80 0.71 30.83
N GLU A 32 13.81 -0.03 30.39
CA GLU A 32 15.18 0.11 30.88
C GLU A 32 15.82 1.41 30.41
N VAL A 33 15.57 1.80 29.15
CA VAL A 33 15.96 3.10 28.59
C VAL A 33 15.29 4.24 29.35
N GLU A 34 14.00 4.15 29.66
CA GLU A 34 13.29 5.15 30.46
C GLU A 34 13.92 5.30 31.85
N LYS A 35 14.20 4.20 32.55
CA LYS A 35 14.86 4.22 33.87
C LYS A 35 16.26 4.86 33.81
N LEU A 36 17.03 4.56 32.76
CA LEU A 36 18.35 5.15 32.55
C LEU A 36 18.24 6.67 32.36
N LEU A 37 17.30 7.14 31.52
CA LEU A 37 17.05 8.56 31.29
C LEU A 37 16.58 9.27 32.57
N GLN A 38 15.71 8.63 33.36
CA GLN A 38 15.26 9.17 34.64
C GLN A 38 16.40 9.36 35.64
N SER A 39 17.42 8.50 35.61
CA SER A 39 18.57 8.55 36.51
C SER A 39 19.66 9.57 36.11
N LYS A 40 19.73 9.94 34.82
CA LYS A 40 20.80 10.78 34.27
C LYS A 40 20.37 12.18 33.81
N LEU A 41 19.09 12.36 33.46
CA LEU A 41 18.60 13.63 32.92
C LEU A 41 17.85 14.46 33.98
N ASN A 42 18.12 15.77 33.96
CA ASN A 42 17.31 16.71 34.72
C ASN A 42 15.85 16.75 34.20
N PRO A 43 14.89 17.20 35.01
CA PRO A 43 13.46 17.10 34.68
C PRO A 43 13.09 17.73 33.33
N LYS A 44 13.65 18.91 33.00
CA LYS A 44 13.35 19.62 31.76
C LYS A 44 13.85 18.87 30.52
N LYS A 45 15.07 18.34 30.57
CA LYS A 45 15.64 17.54 29.47
C LYS A 45 14.89 16.23 29.28
N ARG A 46 14.49 15.59 30.38
CA ARG A 46 13.67 14.38 30.37
C ARG A 46 12.32 14.60 29.69
N GLU A 47 11.62 15.68 30.06
CA GLU A 47 10.32 16.03 29.47
C GLU A 47 10.44 16.25 27.96
N ASN A 48 11.48 16.95 27.50
CA ASN A 48 11.73 17.17 26.07
C ASN A 48 11.96 15.86 25.33
N VAL A 49 12.83 14.99 25.85
CA VAL A 49 13.12 13.68 25.24
C VAL A 49 11.84 12.83 25.15
N MET A 50 11.04 12.77 26.22
CA MET A 50 9.78 12.01 26.22
C MET A 50 8.75 12.58 25.23
N LYS A 51 8.63 13.91 25.11
CA LYS A 51 7.77 14.53 24.10
C LYS A 51 8.21 14.20 22.68
N SER A 52 9.51 14.26 22.40
CA SER A 52 10.07 13.91 21.09
C SER A 52 9.79 12.44 20.74
N ILE A 53 9.96 11.53 21.69
CA ILE A 53 9.66 10.10 21.52
C ILE A 53 8.16 9.90 21.24
N ALA A 54 7.29 10.47 22.06
CA ALA A 54 5.84 10.34 21.87
C ALA A 54 5.40 10.91 20.51
N HIS A 55 5.95 12.05 20.11
CA HIS A 55 5.66 12.64 18.81
C HIS A 55 6.07 11.72 17.65
N HIS A 56 7.25 11.10 17.75
CA HIS A 56 7.74 10.17 16.75
C HIS A 56 6.80 8.97 16.57
N TRP A 57 6.40 8.29 17.65
CA TRP A 57 5.46 7.16 17.58
C TRP A 57 4.11 7.55 16.97
N ILE A 58 3.58 8.72 17.34
CA ILE A 58 2.32 9.24 16.77
C ILE A 58 2.49 9.48 15.27
N GLN A 59 3.63 10.02 14.83
CA GLN A 59 3.89 10.23 13.41
C GLN A 59 4.05 8.91 12.66
N GLN A 60 4.77 7.95 13.22
CA GLN A 60 4.96 6.63 12.62
C GLN A 60 3.62 5.93 12.40
N GLY A 61 2.76 5.87 13.42
CA GLY A 61 1.43 5.27 13.28
C GLY A 61 0.54 5.98 12.24
N LYS A 62 0.67 7.31 12.11
CA LYS A 62 -0.02 8.07 11.05
C LYS A 62 0.53 7.81 9.65
N GLU A 63 1.80 7.46 9.52
CA GLU A 63 2.40 7.12 8.23
C GLU A 63 2.04 5.69 7.82
N GLU A 64 2.12 4.74 8.75
CA GLU A 64 1.66 3.36 8.54
C GLU A 64 0.20 3.32 8.09
N ALA A 65 -0.69 4.05 8.78
CA ALA A 65 -2.10 4.16 8.38
C ALA A 65 -2.28 4.79 6.98
N ARG A 66 -1.41 5.73 6.59
CA ARG A 66 -1.44 6.34 5.25
C ARG A 66 -0.99 5.36 4.18
N GLU A 67 0.05 4.57 4.44
CA GLU A 67 0.52 3.54 3.52
C GLU A 67 -0.51 2.41 3.35
N GLU A 68 -1.15 1.98 4.43
CA GLU A 68 -2.28 1.03 4.37
C GLU A 68 -3.44 1.59 3.54
N ALA A 69 -3.82 2.84 3.75
CA ALA A 69 -4.88 3.49 2.98
C ALA A 69 -4.53 3.62 1.49
N LYS A 70 -3.27 3.94 1.15
CA LYS A 70 -2.79 3.96 -0.24
C LYS A 70 -2.85 2.57 -0.87
N ALA A 71 -2.39 1.55 -0.16
CA ALA A 71 -2.42 0.16 -0.65
C ALA A 71 -3.86 -0.30 -0.91
N GLU A 72 -4.79 0.03 -0.03
CA GLU A 72 -6.21 -0.31 -0.21
C GLU A 72 -6.85 0.46 -1.37
N ALA A 73 -6.54 1.74 -1.52
CA ALA A 73 -6.98 2.54 -2.66
C ALA A 73 -6.50 1.94 -4.00
N VAL A 74 -5.24 1.50 -4.07
CA VAL A 74 -4.69 0.83 -5.26
C VAL A 74 -5.44 -0.47 -5.57
N LYS A 75 -5.76 -1.29 -4.57
CA LYS A 75 -6.57 -2.51 -4.77
C LYS A 75 -7.95 -2.16 -5.33
N LEU A 76 -8.62 -1.16 -4.78
CA LEU A 76 -9.96 -0.75 -5.24
C LEU A 76 -9.93 -0.25 -6.68
N VAL A 77 -8.92 0.54 -7.06
CA VAL A 77 -8.71 0.99 -8.44
C VAL A 77 -8.52 -0.19 -9.38
N ASN A 78 -7.69 -1.16 -9.01
CA ASN A 78 -7.45 -2.36 -9.81
C ASN A 78 -8.73 -3.20 -10.00
N ILE A 79 -9.50 -3.40 -8.93
CA ILE A 79 -10.79 -4.11 -8.98
C ILE A 79 -11.75 -3.39 -9.93
N LYS A 80 -11.85 -2.06 -9.83
CA LYS A 80 -12.72 -1.26 -10.70
C LYS A 80 -12.32 -1.39 -12.17
N MET A 81 -11.03 -1.26 -12.48
CA MET A 81 -10.51 -1.40 -13.84
C MET A 81 -10.78 -2.81 -14.41
N GLN A 82 -10.62 -3.87 -13.60
CA GLN A 82 -10.95 -5.22 -14.04
C GLN A 82 -12.45 -5.39 -14.34
N LYS A 83 -13.33 -4.87 -13.47
CA LYS A 83 -14.78 -4.90 -13.68
C LYS A 83 -15.18 -4.16 -14.97
N GLU A 84 -14.59 -2.99 -15.22
CA GLU A 84 -14.84 -2.22 -16.45
C GLU A 84 -14.38 -2.97 -17.70
N LYS A 85 -13.19 -3.60 -17.66
CA LYS A 85 -12.70 -4.44 -18.77
C LYS A 85 -13.65 -5.60 -19.08
N VAL A 86 -14.10 -6.33 -18.05
CA VAL A 86 -15.06 -7.44 -18.21
C VAL A 86 -16.40 -6.95 -18.77
N MET A 87 -16.87 -5.78 -18.33
CA MET A 87 -18.11 -5.20 -18.86
C MET A 87 -17.96 -4.81 -20.34
N MET A 88 -16.84 -4.20 -20.72
CA MET A 88 -16.56 -3.84 -22.11
C MET A 88 -16.43 -5.05 -23.02
N THR A 89 -15.72 -6.10 -22.60
CA THR A 89 -15.61 -7.33 -23.41
C THR A 89 -16.95 -8.01 -23.59
N LYS A 90 -17.78 -8.05 -22.54
CA LYS A 90 -19.13 -8.59 -22.63
C LYS A 90 -20.01 -7.80 -23.60
N LYS A 91 -20.03 -6.47 -23.50
CA LYS A 91 -20.77 -5.60 -24.43
C LYS A 91 -20.31 -5.78 -25.88
N MET A 92 -19.00 -5.81 -26.11
CA MET A 92 -18.44 -6.02 -27.44
C MET A 92 -18.83 -7.39 -28.01
N GLN A 93 -18.89 -8.44 -27.19
CA GLN A 93 -19.35 -9.75 -27.62
C GLN A 93 -20.86 -9.75 -27.96
N GLU A 94 -21.69 -9.09 -27.16
CA GLU A 94 -23.13 -8.91 -27.43
C GLU A 94 -23.37 -8.12 -28.73
N GLU A 95 -22.60 -7.07 -28.99
CA GLU A 95 -22.64 -6.29 -30.24
C GLU A 95 -22.21 -7.12 -31.45
N LYS A 96 -21.12 -7.90 -31.34
CA LYS A 96 -20.68 -8.83 -32.39
C LYS A 96 -21.77 -9.84 -32.75
N ILE A 97 -22.40 -10.45 -31.75
CA ILE A 97 -23.52 -11.40 -31.95
C ILE A 97 -24.70 -10.71 -32.64
N THR A 98 -25.03 -9.49 -32.21
CA THR A 98 -26.14 -8.72 -32.80
C THR A 98 -25.90 -8.40 -34.27
N MET A 99 -24.67 -7.96 -34.62
CA MET A 99 -24.28 -7.72 -36.01
C MET A 99 -24.29 -9.00 -36.84
N ALA A 100 -23.76 -10.11 -36.32
CA ALA A 100 -23.76 -11.39 -37.01
C ALA A 100 -25.19 -11.88 -37.31
N LYS A 101 -26.11 -11.76 -36.34
CA LYS A 101 -27.53 -12.08 -36.52
C LYS A 101 -28.20 -11.19 -37.59
N LYS A 102 -27.80 -9.92 -37.71
CA LYS A 102 -28.28 -9.02 -38.77
C LYS A 102 -27.74 -9.42 -40.15
N MET A 103 -26.45 -9.74 -40.26
CA MET A 103 -25.82 -10.20 -41.51
C MET A 103 -26.48 -11.46 -42.07
N LEU A 104 -26.82 -12.42 -41.19
CA LEU A 104 -27.55 -13.63 -41.57
C LEU A 104 -28.96 -13.30 -42.12
N LYS A 105 -29.67 -12.35 -41.50
CA LYS A 105 -30.99 -11.89 -41.99
C LYS A 105 -30.90 -11.17 -43.34
N GLU A 106 -29.79 -10.52 -43.61
CA GLU A 106 -29.50 -9.86 -44.90
C GLU A 106 -29.03 -10.86 -45.98
N GLY A 107 -28.97 -12.16 -45.67
CA GLY A 107 -28.67 -13.22 -46.63
C GLY A 107 -27.18 -13.52 -46.81
N ILE A 108 -26.31 -12.99 -45.93
CA ILE A 108 -24.88 -13.32 -45.96
C ILE A 108 -24.69 -14.78 -45.51
N PRO A 109 -23.94 -15.62 -46.27
CA PRO A 109 -23.72 -17.01 -45.91
C PRO A 109 -23.05 -17.18 -44.54
N LEU A 110 -23.48 -18.19 -43.79
CA LEU A 110 -22.99 -18.50 -42.44
C LEU A 110 -21.46 -18.61 -42.37
N GLU A 111 -20.85 -19.26 -43.35
CA GLU A 111 -19.40 -19.45 -43.43
C GLU A 111 -18.64 -18.11 -43.47
N SER A 112 -19.19 -17.13 -44.22
CA SER A 112 -18.63 -15.78 -44.31
C SER A 112 -18.82 -15.00 -43.01
N VAL A 113 -19.97 -15.14 -42.35
CA VAL A 113 -20.23 -14.48 -41.06
C VAL A 113 -19.29 -14.99 -39.98
N ILE A 114 -19.08 -16.31 -39.89
CA ILE A 114 -18.12 -16.94 -38.95
C ILE A 114 -16.71 -16.42 -39.22
N LYS A 115 -16.28 -16.34 -40.48
CA LYS A 115 -14.95 -15.85 -40.86
C LYS A 115 -14.74 -14.37 -40.53
N ILE A 116 -15.76 -13.53 -40.65
CA ILE A 116 -15.66 -12.07 -40.38
C ILE A 116 -15.73 -11.76 -38.89
N THR A 117 -16.60 -12.45 -38.16
CA THR A 117 -16.89 -12.14 -36.75
C THR A 117 -16.08 -12.95 -35.76
N GLU A 118 -15.46 -14.04 -36.23
CA GLU A 118 -14.76 -15.06 -35.45
C GLU A 118 -15.64 -15.74 -34.39
N LEU A 119 -16.96 -15.63 -34.53
CA LEU A 119 -17.93 -16.28 -33.66
C LEU A 119 -18.10 -17.75 -34.04
N SER A 120 -18.25 -18.62 -33.04
CA SER A 120 -18.57 -20.02 -33.31
C SER A 120 -20.03 -20.18 -33.73
N LYS A 121 -20.35 -21.29 -34.40
CA LYS A 121 -21.74 -21.62 -34.76
C LYS A 121 -22.65 -21.69 -33.52
N ALA A 122 -22.13 -22.20 -32.40
CA ALA A 122 -22.84 -22.25 -31.12
C ALA A 122 -23.14 -20.85 -30.54
N ASP A 123 -22.28 -19.86 -30.76
CA ASP A 123 -22.51 -18.48 -30.32
C ASP A 123 -23.67 -17.80 -31.09
N LEU A 124 -23.91 -18.24 -32.33
CA LEU A 124 -24.97 -17.70 -33.20
C LEU A 124 -26.33 -18.37 -32.98
N GLU A 125 -26.33 -19.62 -32.51
CA GLU A 125 -27.52 -20.42 -32.19
C GLU A 125 -28.08 -20.16 -30.78
N ARG A 126 -27.35 -19.42 -29.95
CA ARG A 126 -27.72 -19.03 -28.58
C ARG A 126 -28.62 -17.79 -28.53
#